data_AF-A0A5C5PXG1-F1
#
_entry.id   AF-A0A5C5PXG1-F1
#
_cell.length_a   1.000
_cell.length_b   1.000
_cell.length_c   1.000
_cell.angle_alpha   90.00
_cell.angle_beta   90.00
_cell.angle_gamma   90.00
#
_symmetry.space_group_name_H-M   'P 1'
#
loop_
_entity.id
_entity.type
_entity.pdbx_description
1 polymer ?
#
loop_
_entity_poly.entity_id
_entity_poly.type
_entity_poly.pdbx_seq_one_letter_code
_entity_poly.pdbx_strand_id
1 'polypeptide(L)'
;DGALDGILPFEWTRVYRTSAVDVDCGLGFGWSHALAQRLSVSDDSVVWTDHENRTTAFPLPSDSRPAITNSLAEAAIYLGASPDELVLAQASRFFHFRDGVLTAISDAYDNRLRIFRDALGRIERLDNGVGRSLCLRYAAGRIVAVDYQIQRAKGPEPFEWVTEQNVVSYTYDEAGRLISAT
;
A
#
# COMPACT_ATOMS: atom_id res chain seq x y z
N ASP A 1 -4.21 15.38 -1.19
CA ASP A 1 -3.26 14.39 -1.76
C ASP A 1 -1.85 14.84 -1.43
N GLY A 2 -0.87 13.95 -1.41
CA GLY A 2 0.53 14.32 -1.21
C GLY A 2 1.48 13.20 -1.59
N ALA A 3 2.77 13.40 -1.40
CA ALA A 3 3.79 12.54 -1.98
C ALA A 3 4.90 12.18 -0.99
N LEU A 4 5.50 11.02 -1.21
CA LEU A 4 6.81 10.64 -0.69
C LEU A 4 7.82 10.83 -1.82
N ASP A 5 8.76 11.74 -1.63
CA ASP A 5 9.88 11.96 -2.53
C ASP A 5 10.99 10.90 -2.34
N GLY A 6 11.87 10.81 -3.33
CA GLY A 6 12.97 9.87 -3.35
C GLY A 6 13.22 9.37 -4.77
N ILE A 7 14.11 8.39 -4.89
CA ILE A 7 14.43 7.76 -6.18
C ILE A 7 13.21 7.02 -6.74
N LEU A 8 12.47 6.33 -5.87
CA LEU A 8 11.15 5.78 -6.17
C LEU A 8 10.08 6.65 -5.51
N PRO A 9 9.57 7.70 -6.20
CA PRO A 9 8.52 8.54 -5.64
C PRO A 9 7.20 7.78 -5.51
N PHE A 10 6.38 8.21 -4.56
CA PHE A 10 5.06 7.63 -4.31
C PHE A 10 4.02 8.70 -4.03
N GLU A 11 2.91 8.64 -4.76
CA GLU A 11 1.78 9.53 -4.58
C GLU A 11 0.73 8.88 -3.66
N TRP A 12 0.38 9.57 -2.59
CA TRP A 12 -0.78 9.27 -1.78
C TRP A 12 -2.04 9.86 -2.42
N THR A 13 -2.79 8.99 -3.08
CA THR A 13 -4.06 9.31 -3.72
C THR A 13 -5.20 8.52 -3.10
N ARG A 14 -6.41 9.06 -3.26
CA ARG A 14 -7.67 8.39 -2.91
C ARG A 14 -8.57 8.30 -4.12
N VAL A 15 -9.36 7.24 -4.19
CA VAL A 15 -10.32 7.03 -5.28
C VAL A 15 -11.65 6.58 -4.69
N TYR A 16 -12.74 7.20 -5.14
CA TYR A 16 -14.09 6.72 -4.85
C TYR A 16 -14.63 5.93 -6.03
N ARG A 17 -15.21 4.75 -5.75
CA ARG A 17 -15.99 4.01 -6.75
C ARG A 17 -17.33 3.57 -6.18
N THR A 18 -18.38 3.85 -6.95
CA THR A 18 -19.74 3.36 -6.68
C THR A 18 -19.82 1.84 -6.71
N SER A 19 -18.97 1.17 -7.49
CA SER A 19 -18.89 -0.30 -7.52
C SER A 19 -18.18 -0.91 -6.30
N ALA A 20 -17.60 -0.09 -5.43
CA ALA A 20 -16.87 -0.52 -4.24
C ALA A 20 -17.53 -0.04 -2.93
N VAL A 21 -18.82 0.36 -2.98
CA VAL A 21 -19.55 0.93 -1.83
C VAL A 21 -19.66 -0.02 -0.64
N ASP A 22 -19.48 -1.32 -0.83
CA ASP A 22 -19.48 -2.30 0.26
C ASP A 22 -18.07 -2.64 0.78
N VAL A 23 -17.03 -1.97 0.24
CA VAL A 23 -15.63 -2.18 0.61
C VAL A 23 -15.13 -1.00 1.44
N ASP A 24 -14.62 -1.30 2.64
CA ASP A 24 -13.89 -0.34 3.48
C ASP A 24 -12.44 -0.80 3.63
N CYS A 25 -11.49 0.07 3.26
CA CYS A 25 -10.06 -0.15 3.43
C CYS A 25 -9.40 0.89 4.36
N GLY A 26 -10.20 1.51 5.22
CA GLY A 26 -9.76 2.47 6.24
C GLY A 26 -10.10 3.92 5.93
N LEU A 27 -10.57 4.23 4.72
CA LEU A 27 -11.08 5.55 4.33
C LEU A 27 -12.61 5.61 4.25
N GLY A 28 -13.30 4.59 4.77
CA GLY A 28 -14.74 4.46 4.68
C GLY A 28 -15.18 3.79 3.38
N PHE A 29 -16.44 3.36 3.39
CA PHE A 29 -17.08 2.63 2.31
C PHE A 29 -17.00 3.33 0.95
N GLY A 30 -16.60 2.59 -0.09
CA GLY A 30 -16.45 3.11 -1.46
C GLY A 30 -15.14 3.86 -1.72
N TRP A 31 -14.40 4.24 -0.68
CA TRP A 31 -13.10 4.89 -0.80
C TRP A 31 -11.96 3.87 -0.75
N SER A 32 -10.98 4.08 -1.64
CA SER A 32 -9.71 3.37 -1.69
C SER A 32 -8.53 4.33 -1.65
N HIS A 33 -7.32 3.80 -1.46
CA HIS A 33 -6.07 4.56 -1.51
C HIS A 33 -4.93 3.78 -2.18
N ALA A 34 -3.86 4.49 -2.55
CA ALA A 34 -2.71 3.95 -3.29
C ALA A 34 -1.99 2.75 -2.62
N LEU A 35 -2.17 2.54 -1.31
CA LEU A 35 -1.60 1.41 -0.54
C LEU A 35 -2.62 0.29 -0.22
N ALA A 36 -3.87 0.39 -0.68
CA ALA A 36 -4.95 -0.55 -0.37
C ALA A 36 -4.91 -1.87 -1.18
N GLN A 37 -3.83 -2.08 -1.94
CA GLN A 37 -3.65 -3.26 -2.76
C GLN A 37 -3.47 -4.51 -1.90
N ARG A 38 -4.06 -5.62 -2.34
CA ARG A 38 -4.04 -6.89 -1.61
C ARG A 38 -4.21 -8.07 -2.56
N LEU A 39 -3.75 -9.24 -2.12
CA LEU A 39 -4.02 -10.51 -2.77
C LEU A 39 -4.92 -11.36 -1.88
N SER A 40 -5.86 -12.08 -2.48
CA SER A 40 -6.57 -13.19 -1.86
C SER A 40 -6.07 -14.47 -2.51
N VAL A 41 -5.38 -15.31 -1.75
CA VAL A 41 -4.82 -16.57 -2.25
C VAL A 41 -5.77 -17.72 -1.89
N SER A 42 -5.98 -18.61 -2.84
CA SER A 42 -6.67 -19.89 -2.69
C SER A 42 -5.78 -21.00 -3.26
N ASP A 43 -6.21 -22.26 -3.17
CA ASP A 43 -5.39 -23.43 -3.49
C ASP A 43 -4.70 -23.37 -4.87
N ASP A 44 -5.40 -22.88 -5.90
CA ASP A 44 -4.90 -22.84 -7.29
C ASP A 44 -4.93 -21.45 -7.94
N SER A 45 -5.45 -20.44 -7.23
CA SER A 45 -5.65 -19.11 -7.79
C SER A 45 -5.34 -18.00 -6.79
N VAL A 46 -4.98 -16.85 -7.34
CA VAL A 46 -4.74 -15.62 -6.60
C VAL A 46 -5.54 -14.48 -7.24
N VAL A 47 -6.31 -13.78 -6.41
CA VAL A 47 -7.10 -12.62 -6.83
C VAL A 47 -6.41 -11.37 -6.32
N TRP A 48 -5.94 -10.54 -7.24
CA TRP A 48 -5.40 -9.23 -6.94
C TRP A 48 -6.49 -8.17 -6.94
N THR A 49 -6.57 -7.41 -5.85
CA THR A 49 -7.36 -6.19 -5.77
C THR A 49 -6.43 -4.99 -5.85
N ASP A 50 -6.60 -4.16 -6.87
CA ASP A 50 -5.78 -2.97 -7.11
C ASP A 50 -6.18 -1.78 -6.21
N HIS A 51 -5.48 -0.66 -6.35
CA HIS A 51 -5.72 0.55 -5.57
C HIS A 51 -7.06 1.25 -5.89
N GLU A 52 -7.73 0.85 -6.96
CA GLU A 52 -9.06 1.31 -7.36
C GLU A 52 -10.16 0.30 -7.00
N ASN A 53 -9.85 -0.74 -6.22
CA ASN A 53 -10.72 -1.87 -5.90
C ASN A 53 -11.18 -2.70 -7.13
N ARG A 54 -10.42 -2.69 -8.23
CA ARG A 54 -10.65 -3.65 -9.32
C ARG A 54 -9.99 -4.98 -8.98
N THR A 55 -10.68 -6.07 -9.31
CA THR A 55 -10.20 -7.43 -9.06
C THR A 55 -9.74 -8.08 -10.35
N THR A 56 -8.53 -8.66 -10.34
CA THR A 56 -7.99 -9.47 -11.43
C THR A 56 -7.57 -10.83 -10.87
N ALA A 57 -8.09 -11.91 -11.44
CA ALA A 57 -7.69 -13.27 -11.07
C ALA A 57 -6.49 -13.73 -11.91
N PHE A 58 -5.57 -14.44 -11.26
CA PHE A 58 -4.46 -15.14 -11.89
C PHE A 58 -4.43 -16.58 -11.37
N PRO A 59 -4.02 -17.55 -12.20
CA PRO A 59 -3.48 -18.81 -11.70
C PRO A 59 -2.37 -18.56 -10.67
N LEU A 60 -2.31 -19.38 -9.62
CA LEU A 60 -1.23 -19.29 -8.64
C LEU A 60 0.12 -19.65 -9.29
N PRO A 61 1.15 -18.79 -9.21
CA PRO A 61 2.48 -19.12 -9.69
C PRO A 61 3.05 -20.36 -8.98
N SER A 62 3.87 -21.14 -9.70
CA SER A 62 4.58 -22.30 -9.16
C SER A 62 5.99 -22.36 -9.71
N ASP A 63 6.86 -23.22 -9.17
CA ASP A 63 8.22 -23.41 -9.70
C ASP A 63 8.22 -23.80 -11.18
N SER A 64 7.20 -24.56 -11.62
CA SER A 64 7.04 -24.95 -13.03
C SER A 64 6.54 -23.81 -13.93
N ARG A 65 5.84 -22.83 -13.35
CA ARG A 65 5.29 -21.68 -14.04
C ARG A 65 5.40 -20.44 -13.13
N PRO A 66 6.61 -19.87 -13.00
CA PRO A 66 6.89 -18.85 -12.00
C PRO A 66 6.35 -17.47 -12.37
N ALA A 67 5.93 -17.25 -13.62
CA ALA A 67 5.39 -15.99 -14.09
C ALA A 67 4.08 -16.21 -14.87
N ILE A 68 3.06 -15.45 -14.50
CA ILE A 68 1.74 -15.46 -15.12
C ILE A 68 1.41 -14.05 -15.60
N THR A 69 1.24 -13.86 -16.90
CA THR A 69 0.91 -12.56 -17.50
C THR A 69 -0.58 -12.47 -17.83
N ASN A 70 -1.18 -11.32 -17.53
CA ASN A 70 -2.52 -10.94 -17.95
C ASN A 70 -2.43 -9.64 -18.76
N SER A 71 -2.48 -9.76 -20.09
CA SER A 71 -2.35 -8.61 -21.00
C SER A 71 -3.53 -7.64 -20.94
N LEU A 72 -4.73 -8.09 -20.55
CA LEU A 72 -5.90 -7.21 -20.41
C LEU A 72 -5.77 -6.30 -19.19
N ALA A 73 -5.17 -6.80 -18.12
CA ALA A 73 -4.90 -6.04 -16.90
C ALA A 73 -3.54 -5.31 -16.93
N GLU A 74 -2.76 -5.48 -18.02
CA GLU A 74 -1.38 -5.00 -18.14
C GLU A 74 -0.52 -5.35 -16.91
N ALA A 75 -0.72 -6.56 -16.40
CA ALA A 75 -0.14 -7.01 -15.14
C ALA A 75 0.41 -8.43 -15.24
N ALA A 76 1.40 -8.73 -14.41
CA ALA A 76 1.93 -10.08 -14.25
C ALA A 76 2.13 -10.40 -12.77
N ILE A 77 1.99 -11.66 -12.38
CA ILE A 77 2.29 -12.14 -11.03
C ILE A 77 3.34 -13.24 -11.08
N TYR A 78 4.25 -13.23 -10.11
CA TYR A 78 5.37 -14.16 -10.04
C TYR A 78 5.77 -14.53 -8.62
N LEU A 79 6.50 -15.64 -8.49
CA LEU A 79 7.17 -16.01 -7.25
C LEU A 79 8.30 -15.02 -6.95
N GLY A 80 8.34 -14.53 -5.72
CA GLY A 80 9.38 -13.63 -5.22
C GLY A 80 10.68 -14.35 -4.87
N ALA A 81 11.59 -13.61 -4.26
CA ALA A 81 12.88 -14.16 -3.84
C ALA A 81 12.75 -15.03 -2.57
N SER A 82 11.69 -14.80 -1.79
CA SER A 82 11.33 -15.63 -0.63
C SER A 82 10.21 -16.60 -1.00
N PRO A 83 10.16 -17.83 -0.45
CA PRO A 83 9.13 -18.82 -0.79
C PRO A 83 7.68 -18.38 -0.50
N ASP A 84 7.50 -17.45 0.43
CA ASP A 84 6.23 -16.86 0.86
C ASP A 84 5.90 -15.53 0.16
N GLU A 85 6.77 -15.07 -0.75
CA GLU A 85 6.61 -13.80 -1.44
C GLU A 85 5.95 -14.01 -2.80
N LEU A 86 4.85 -13.30 -3.02
CA LEU A 86 4.28 -13.09 -4.36
C LEU A 86 4.56 -11.66 -4.77
N VAL A 87 4.94 -11.47 -6.04
CA VAL A 87 5.21 -10.14 -6.56
C VAL A 87 4.36 -9.90 -7.80
N LEU A 88 3.69 -8.76 -7.82
CA LEU A 88 2.85 -8.31 -8.91
C LEU A 88 3.51 -7.15 -9.64
N ALA A 89 3.78 -7.32 -10.92
CA ALA A 89 4.20 -6.26 -11.82
C ALA A 89 2.97 -5.57 -12.42
N GLN A 90 2.90 -4.25 -12.30
CA GLN A 90 1.97 -3.42 -13.07
C GLN A 90 2.65 -2.11 -13.46
N ALA A 91 2.56 -1.75 -14.74
CA ALA A 91 3.31 -0.63 -15.32
C ALA A 91 4.81 -0.73 -14.96
N SER A 92 5.39 0.30 -14.35
CA SER A 92 6.80 0.34 -13.93
C SER A 92 7.03 0.01 -12.45
N ARG A 93 6.04 -0.59 -11.77
CA ARG A 93 6.11 -0.90 -10.35
C ARG A 93 5.94 -2.39 -10.09
N PHE A 94 6.62 -2.85 -9.05
CA PHE A 94 6.50 -4.19 -8.51
C PHE A 94 5.96 -4.11 -7.09
N PHE A 95 4.84 -4.78 -6.85
CA PHE A 95 4.15 -4.82 -5.56
C PHE A 95 4.44 -6.17 -4.91
N HIS A 96 5.05 -6.14 -3.74
CA HIS A 96 5.47 -7.34 -3.01
C HIS A 96 4.48 -7.68 -1.93
N PHE A 97 4.06 -8.94 -1.89
CA PHE A 97 3.06 -9.44 -0.97
C PHE A 97 3.59 -10.64 -0.21
N ARG A 98 3.21 -10.73 1.06
CA ARG A 98 3.35 -11.94 1.89
C ARG A 98 2.03 -12.19 2.59
N ASP A 99 1.56 -13.43 2.60
CA ASP A 99 0.25 -13.81 3.15
C ASP A 99 -0.91 -12.93 2.63
N GLY A 100 -0.82 -12.53 1.36
CA GLY A 100 -1.83 -11.68 0.71
C GLY A 100 -1.71 -10.17 1.00
N VAL A 101 -0.77 -9.77 1.85
CA VAL A 101 -0.64 -8.42 2.36
C VAL A 101 0.54 -7.69 1.72
N LEU A 102 0.34 -6.45 1.26
CA LEU A 102 1.39 -5.63 0.66
C LEU A 102 2.48 -5.30 1.71
N THR A 103 3.73 -5.59 1.38
CA THR A 103 4.92 -5.42 2.24
C THR A 103 5.95 -4.45 1.67
N ALA A 104 6.03 -4.33 0.34
CA ALA A 104 6.94 -3.39 -0.31
C ALA A 104 6.46 -3.02 -1.71
N ILE A 105 7.00 -1.91 -2.23
CA ILE A 105 6.87 -1.49 -3.62
C ILE A 105 8.27 -1.23 -4.16
N SER A 106 8.64 -1.80 -5.31
CA SER A 106 9.91 -1.52 -5.97
C SER A 106 9.75 -1.15 -7.44
N ASP A 107 10.86 -0.77 -8.06
CA ASP A 107 10.99 -0.58 -9.50
C ASP A 107 12.02 -1.57 -10.10
N ALA A 108 12.30 -1.42 -11.41
CA ALA A 108 13.23 -2.30 -12.13
C ALA A 108 14.69 -2.18 -11.68
N TYR A 109 15.02 -1.18 -10.86
CA TYR A 109 16.35 -0.95 -10.31
C TYR A 109 16.44 -1.35 -8.83
N ASP A 110 15.42 -2.03 -8.30
CA ASP A 110 15.28 -2.41 -6.89
C ASP A 110 15.31 -1.22 -5.91
N ASN A 111 14.98 -0.02 -6.39
CA ASN A 111 14.63 1.07 -5.47
C ASN A 111 13.36 0.66 -4.74
N ARG A 112 13.36 0.65 -3.40
CA ARG A 112 12.31 -0.03 -2.63
C ARG A 112 11.71 0.82 -1.53
N LEU A 113 10.39 0.99 -1.59
CA LEU A 113 9.58 1.49 -0.50
C LEU A 113 9.13 0.32 0.38
N ARG A 114 9.33 0.43 1.69
CA ARG A 114 9.00 -0.62 2.66
C ARG A 114 7.76 -0.22 3.46
N ILE A 115 6.86 -1.17 3.66
CA ILE A 115 5.65 -0.98 4.45
C ILE A 115 5.86 -1.59 5.82
N PHE A 116 5.75 -0.75 6.85
CA PHE A 116 5.71 -1.19 8.24
C PHE A 116 4.28 -1.15 8.74
N ARG A 117 3.96 -2.12 9.61
CA ARG A 117 2.62 -2.29 10.15
C ARG A 117 2.64 -2.24 11.67
N ASP A 118 1.57 -1.70 12.23
CA ASP A 118 1.38 -1.69 13.67
C ASP A 118 0.99 -3.09 14.19
N ALA A 119 0.85 -3.22 15.52
CA ALA A 119 0.48 -4.47 16.16
C ALA A 119 -0.91 -5.00 15.76
N LEU A 120 -1.76 -4.17 15.14
CA LEU A 120 -3.07 -4.57 14.61
C LEU A 120 -3.01 -4.94 13.12
N GLY A 121 -1.81 -4.95 12.53
CA GLY A 121 -1.59 -5.27 11.11
C GLY A 121 -1.94 -4.13 10.16
N ARG A 122 -2.25 -2.93 10.65
CA ARG A 122 -2.55 -1.75 9.81
C ARG A 122 -1.25 -1.13 9.32
N ILE A 123 -1.28 -0.51 8.14
CA ILE A 123 -0.10 0.18 7.61
C ILE A 123 0.22 1.36 8.52
N GLU A 124 1.32 1.31 9.24
CA GLU A 124 1.80 2.44 10.04
C GLU A 124 2.63 3.39 9.19
N ARG A 125 3.49 2.84 8.30
CA ARG A 125 4.49 3.63 7.59
C ARG A 125 4.82 3.08 6.21
N LEU A 126 5.01 3.98 5.25
CA LEU A 126 5.68 3.74 3.98
C LEU A 126 7.04 4.46 4.01
N ASP A 127 8.13 3.71 4.10
CA ASP A 127 9.50 4.23 4.25
C ASP A 127 10.28 4.10 2.94
N ASN A 128 10.99 5.17 2.54
CA ASN A 128 11.84 5.14 1.35
C ASN A 128 13.27 4.63 1.61
N GLY A 129 13.61 4.28 2.85
CA GLY A 129 14.90 3.74 3.24
C GLY A 129 16.02 4.77 3.35
N VAL A 130 15.75 6.04 3.09
CA VAL A 130 16.71 7.15 3.19
C VAL A 130 16.22 8.24 4.14
N GLY A 131 15.49 7.82 5.19
CA GLY A 131 15.09 8.69 6.30
C GLY A 131 13.87 9.56 6.01
N ARG A 132 13.03 9.22 5.04
CA ARG A 132 11.73 9.87 4.79
C ARG A 132 10.63 8.84 4.68
N SER A 133 9.44 9.20 5.12
CA SER A 133 8.30 8.29 5.08
C SER A 133 6.95 8.99 5.10
N LEU A 134 5.91 8.28 4.68
CA LEU A 134 4.53 8.61 5.00
C LEU A 134 4.09 7.77 6.19
N CYS A 135 3.56 8.40 7.23
CA CYS A 135 3.01 7.76 8.42
C CYS A 135 1.49 7.89 8.42
N LEU A 136 0.77 6.78 8.56
CA LEU A 136 -0.69 6.75 8.60
C LEU A 136 -1.16 6.73 10.05
N ARG A 137 -1.95 7.72 10.44
CA ARG A 137 -2.57 7.78 11.77
C ARG A 137 -3.99 7.26 11.72
N TYR A 138 -4.38 6.53 12.76
CA TYR A 138 -5.69 5.91 12.85
C TYR A 138 -6.48 6.34 14.09
N ALA A 139 -7.79 6.45 13.94
CA ALA A 139 -8.74 6.49 15.05
C ALA A 139 -9.95 5.60 14.72
N ALA A 140 -10.41 4.80 15.70
CA ALA A 140 -11.53 3.87 15.52
C ALA A 140 -11.42 2.98 14.26
N GLY A 141 -10.20 2.52 13.95
CA GLY A 141 -9.93 1.66 12.78
C GLY A 141 -9.81 2.38 11.43
N ARG A 142 -10.04 3.70 11.37
CA ARG A 142 -9.97 4.49 10.13
C ARG A 142 -8.74 5.39 10.08
N ILE A 143 -8.23 5.62 8.88
CA ILE A 143 -7.13 6.55 8.63
C ILE A 143 -7.68 7.95 8.87
N VAL A 144 -7.16 8.65 9.86
CA VAL A 144 -7.54 10.03 10.16
C VAL A 144 -6.54 11.04 9.64
N ALA A 145 -5.33 10.61 9.28
CA ALA A 145 -4.36 11.47 8.64
C ALA A 145 -3.21 10.68 8.01
N VAL A 146 -2.52 11.34 7.09
CA VAL A 146 -1.20 10.96 6.62
C VAL A 146 -0.23 12.09 6.93
N ASP A 147 0.88 11.75 7.55
CA ASP A 147 1.95 12.67 7.90
C ASP A 147 3.21 12.33 7.11
N TYR A 148 3.88 13.34 6.57
CA TYR A 148 5.22 13.20 6.05
C TYR A 148 6.22 13.32 7.20
N GLN A 149 7.04 12.29 7.38
CA GLN A 149 8.01 12.20 8.47
C GLN A 149 9.43 12.08 7.96
N ILE A 150 10.36 12.65 8.70
CA ILE A 150 11.80 12.52 8.46
C ILE A 150 12.53 12.01 9.68
N GLN A 151 13.63 11.30 9.46
CA GLN A 151 14.54 10.90 10.52
C GLN A 151 15.42 12.09 10.93
N ARG A 152 15.39 12.44 12.21
CA ARG A 152 16.28 13.47 12.80
C ARG A 152 17.05 12.88 13.98
N ALA A 153 18.34 13.19 14.05
CA ALA A 153 19.14 12.91 15.22
C ALA A 153 18.80 13.94 16.31
N LYS A 154 18.48 13.48 17.52
CA LYS A 154 18.39 14.32 18.73
C LYS A 154 19.66 14.18 19.57
N GLY A 155 20.81 14.48 18.96
CA GLY A 155 22.12 14.32 19.59
C GLY A 155 22.74 12.93 19.34
N PRO A 156 23.40 12.29 20.34
CA PRO A 156 24.04 10.98 20.17
C PRO A 156 23.05 9.79 20.14
N GLU A 157 21.76 10.05 20.36
CA GLU A 157 20.70 9.05 20.32
C GLU A 157 20.39 8.58 18.88
N PRO A 158 19.76 7.41 18.69
CA PRO A 158 19.29 6.95 17.40
C PRO A 158 18.39 7.99 16.70
N PHE A 159 18.37 7.95 15.37
CA PHE A 159 17.45 8.76 14.59
C PHE A 159 16.00 8.45 14.96
N GLU A 160 15.25 9.50 15.28
CA GLU A 160 13.82 9.40 15.55
C GLU A 160 13.02 9.93 14.36
N TRP A 161 11.88 9.30 14.10
CA TRP A 161 10.92 9.82 13.15
C TRP A 161 10.20 11.03 13.73
N VAL A 162 10.26 12.15 13.01
CA VAL A 162 9.58 13.39 13.38
C VAL A 162 8.65 13.79 12.23
N THR A 163 7.41 14.12 12.55
CA THR A 163 6.47 14.70 11.58
C THR A 163 6.98 16.07 11.15
N GLU A 164 7.25 16.22 9.85
CA GLU A 164 7.62 17.49 9.23
C GLU A 164 6.40 18.20 8.66
N GLN A 165 5.44 17.44 8.13
CA GLN A 165 4.22 18.00 7.55
C GLN A 165 3.04 17.04 7.75
N ASN A 166 1.87 17.58 8.11
CA ASN A 166 0.61 16.87 7.91
C ASN A 166 0.21 16.97 6.44
N VAL A 167 0.20 15.84 5.72
CA VAL A 167 -0.09 15.80 4.29
C VAL A 167 -1.58 15.93 4.03
N VAL A 168 -2.38 15.26 4.84
CA VAL A 168 -3.84 15.29 4.78
C VAL A 168 -4.42 14.79 6.09
N SER A 169 -5.57 15.33 6.45
CA SER A 169 -6.42 14.91 7.55
C SER A 169 -7.82 14.55 7.04
N TYR A 170 -8.43 13.53 7.65
CA TYR A 170 -9.74 13.00 7.27
C TYR A 170 -10.74 13.13 8.40
N THR A 171 -11.97 13.47 8.05
CA THR A 171 -13.10 13.46 8.98
C THR A 171 -14.22 12.61 8.45
N TYR A 172 -14.93 11.98 9.39
CA TYR A 172 -15.97 11.01 9.12
C TYR A 172 -17.25 11.42 9.84
N ASP A 173 -18.40 11.10 9.27
CA ASP A 173 -19.66 11.18 10.00
C ASP A 173 -19.84 10.00 10.97
N GLU A 174 -20.95 9.99 11.71
CA GLU A 174 -21.28 8.93 12.68
C GLU A 174 -21.43 7.55 12.03
N ALA A 175 -21.86 7.51 10.76
CA ALA A 175 -21.95 6.27 9.98
C ALA A 175 -20.58 5.82 9.43
N GLY A 176 -19.54 6.63 9.61
CA GLY A 176 -18.20 6.32 9.14
C GLY A 176 -17.91 6.63 7.70
N ARG A 177 -18.77 7.42 7.05
CA ARG A 177 -18.55 7.90 5.70
C ARG A 177 -17.58 9.07 5.74
N LEU A 178 -16.62 9.06 4.83
CA LEU A 178 -15.67 10.15 4.67
C LEU A 178 -16.39 11.42 4.20
N ILE A 179 -16.30 12.49 4.98
CA ILE A 179 -16.99 13.77 4.70
C ILE A 179 -16.03 14.90 4.33
N SER A 180 -14.78 14.85 4.76
CA SER A 180 -13.78 15.86 4.39
C SER A 180 -12.36 15.31 4.35
N ALA A 181 -11.53 15.97 3.55
CA ALA A 181 -10.09 15.81 3.49
C ALA A 181 -9.43 17.18 3.35
N THR A 182 -8.55 17.52 4.30
CA THR A 182 -7.87 18.83 4.38
C THR A 182 -6.38 18.67 4.53
#